data_AF-A0A2E0XW39-F1
#
_entry.id   AF-A0A2E0XW39-F1
#
_cell.length_a   1.000
_cell.length_b   1.000
_cell.length_c   1.000
_cell.angle_alpha   90.00
_cell.angle_beta   90.00
_cell.angle_gamma   90.00
#
_symmetry.space_group_name_H-M   'P 1'
#
loop_
_entity.id
_entity.type
_entity.pdbx_description
1 polymer ?
#
loop_
_entity_poly.entity_id
_entity_poly.type
_entity_poly.pdbx_seq_one_letter_code
_entity_poly.pdbx_strand_id
1 'polypeptide(L)'
;MENLMSAWIRILSLALALPASLAMGHGSMGYPVSRTFNGFQEGPESPLSDAIRDAVECGGTQPLYDWHEVVNFFPGTADYQRTVPYPQYIPDGRLASGDNDKYACFDAVRSDWPATMMNSGPTQLVWTASTVHNPSVFRVWLTTDDWTADTELNWDQMVELEVKNVVLVDSEYLIDVDLPERSGRHVLYCIWQRLDPVGEGFYSASDVIFGEDDGNDDGNDDGNDDGDDNGNDDGDDNGNDDDVPSEGPDSASISLVSQWDGSWQGAISVNNSFGDLAMLNWTLEWDGGPDIVSLWNGLWDTVDGRTIINSESWNAFIEPGGSVTVGFIAEGNWPPTFSNVTLNGFSIEMEGAPNDDEAPACPGDVNLDESVDVNDMLLVLDGWNSTDPGNPADVDGDGVVAVSDVLVMLEAWGSCP
;
A
#
# COMPACT_ATOMS: atom_id res chain seq x y z
N MET A 1 -67.61 -40.17 32.91
CA MET A 1 -66.36 -40.63 33.54
C MET A 1 -65.71 -41.58 32.54
N GLU A 2 -64.89 -41.04 31.65
CA GLU A 2 -63.42 -41.15 31.67
C GLU A 2 -62.99 -42.26 30.67
N ASN A 3 -62.60 -41.90 29.45
CA ASN A 3 -61.22 -41.60 28.99
C ASN A 3 -60.37 -42.87 28.75
N LEU A 4 -60.05 -43.16 27.48
CA LEU A 4 -58.67 -43.15 26.91
C LEU A 4 -58.53 -43.99 25.61
N MET A 5 -58.14 -43.27 24.55
CA MET A 5 -57.08 -43.57 23.57
C MET A 5 -57.13 -44.84 22.69
N SER A 6 -57.33 -44.62 21.39
CA SER A 6 -56.50 -45.23 20.34
C SER A 6 -56.46 -44.29 19.12
N ALA A 7 -55.45 -43.42 19.05
CA ALA A 7 -55.20 -42.57 17.90
C ALA A 7 -54.36 -43.33 16.87
N TRP A 8 -54.85 -43.35 15.63
CA TRP A 8 -54.17 -43.92 14.47
C TRP A 8 -53.10 -42.97 13.98
N ILE A 9 -51.84 -43.41 13.96
CA ILE A 9 -50.72 -42.66 13.36
C ILE A 9 -50.82 -42.86 11.84
N ARG A 10 -51.21 -41.81 11.10
CA ARG A 10 -50.96 -41.69 9.67
C ARG A 10 -49.57 -41.10 9.48
N ILE A 11 -48.64 -41.88 8.96
CA ILE A 11 -47.34 -41.39 8.49
C ILE A 11 -47.61 -40.59 7.21
N LEU A 12 -47.52 -39.26 7.32
CA LEU A 12 -47.46 -38.37 6.17
C LEU A 12 -45.97 -38.19 5.85
N SER A 13 -45.50 -38.81 4.78
CA SER A 13 -44.14 -38.62 4.27
C SER A 13 -44.03 -37.21 3.69
N LEU A 14 -43.61 -36.25 4.51
CA LEU A 14 -43.21 -34.93 4.04
C LEU A 14 -41.84 -35.08 3.40
N ALA A 15 -41.80 -35.13 2.07
CA ALA A 15 -40.56 -34.99 1.32
C ALA A 15 -40.00 -33.59 1.61
N LEU A 16 -39.00 -33.53 2.49
CA LEU A 16 -38.23 -32.33 2.75
C LEU A 16 -37.39 -32.07 1.49
N ALA A 17 -37.93 -31.27 0.56
CA ALA A 17 -37.12 -30.63 -0.45
C ALA A 17 -36.24 -29.62 0.30
N LEU A 18 -35.03 -30.06 0.66
CA LEU A 18 -33.96 -29.14 1.02
C LEU A 18 -33.78 -28.23 -0.20
N PRO A 19 -33.99 -26.90 -0.11
CA PRO A 19 -33.35 -26.05 -1.09
C PRO A 19 -31.85 -26.36 -0.95
N ALA A 20 -31.23 -26.81 -2.04
CA ALA A 20 -29.78 -26.68 -2.14
C ALA A 20 -29.54 -25.18 -2.00
N SER A 21 -29.07 -24.74 -0.83
CA SER A 21 -28.44 -23.44 -0.71
C SER A 21 -27.34 -23.46 -1.74
N LEU A 22 -27.52 -22.73 -2.84
CA LEU A 22 -26.40 -22.39 -3.69
C LEU A 22 -25.39 -21.76 -2.75
N ALA A 23 -24.29 -22.48 -2.51
CA ALA A 23 -23.12 -21.90 -1.89
C ALA A 23 -22.65 -20.88 -2.93
N MET A 24 -23.09 -19.66 -2.68
CA MET A 24 -22.94 -18.45 -3.45
C MET A 24 -21.50 -18.00 -3.15
N GLY A 25 -20.58 -18.16 -4.11
CA GLY A 25 -19.21 -17.69 -3.94
C GLY A 25 -19.13 -16.21 -4.15
N HIS A 26 -18.29 -15.52 -3.39
CA HIS A 26 -18.36 -14.09 -3.32
C HIS A 26 -17.02 -13.53 -2.84
N GLY A 27 -16.49 -12.57 -3.58
CA GLY A 27 -15.27 -11.86 -3.23
C GLY A 27 -14.77 -10.99 -4.37
N SER A 28 -13.68 -10.28 -4.10
CA SER A 28 -12.93 -9.49 -5.08
C SER A 28 -11.49 -9.35 -4.58
N MET A 29 -10.62 -8.72 -5.37
CA MET A 29 -9.29 -8.36 -4.91
C MET A 29 -9.37 -7.38 -3.73
N GLY A 30 -8.74 -7.78 -2.62
CA GLY A 30 -8.50 -6.94 -1.44
C GLY A 30 -7.18 -6.18 -1.54
N TYR A 31 -6.13 -6.81 -2.10
CA TYR A 31 -4.84 -6.16 -2.38
C TYR A 31 -4.22 -6.65 -3.70
N PRO A 32 -3.91 -5.75 -4.66
CA PRO A 32 -4.37 -4.37 -4.71
C PRO A 32 -5.91 -4.32 -4.79
N VAL A 33 -6.53 -3.31 -4.18
CA VAL A 33 -8.00 -3.26 -4.06
C VAL A 33 -8.68 -3.09 -5.41
N SER A 34 -9.78 -3.79 -5.63
CA SER A 34 -10.54 -3.70 -6.87
C SER A 34 -11.39 -2.42 -6.97
N ARG A 35 -11.73 -1.98 -8.19
CA ARG A 35 -12.63 -0.83 -8.42
C ARG A 35 -13.93 -0.91 -7.63
N THR A 36 -14.60 -2.07 -7.67
CA THR A 36 -15.90 -2.24 -7.01
C THR A 36 -15.77 -2.33 -5.50
N PHE A 37 -14.72 -3.00 -4.99
CA PHE A 37 -14.51 -3.07 -3.55
C PHE A 37 -14.06 -1.73 -2.98
N ASN A 38 -13.20 -0.99 -3.69
CA ASN A 38 -12.85 0.37 -3.34
C ASN A 38 -14.08 1.29 -3.28
N GLY A 39 -14.93 1.28 -4.32
CA GLY A 39 -16.15 2.10 -4.30
C GLY A 39 -17.12 1.74 -3.18
N PHE A 40 -17.15 0.48 -2.74
CA PHE A 40 -17.89 0.09 -1.55
C PHE A 40 -17.30 0.70 -0.27
N GLN A 41 -15.97 0.71 -0.14
CA GLN A 41 -15.28 1.30 1.00
C GLN A 41 -15.40 2.82 1.07
N GLU A 42 -15.43 3.52 -0.07
CA GLU A 42 -15.70 4.97 -0.13
C GLU A 42 -17.12 5.33 0.35
N GLY A 43 -18.04 4.37 0.34
CA GLY A 43 -19.45 4.57 0.69
C GLY A 43 -20.31 4.82 -0.55
N PRO A 44 -21.11 3.82 -1.01
CA PRO A 44 -21.84 3.91 -2.27
C PRO A 44 -22.79 5.10 -2.41
N GLU A 45 -23.36 5.61 -1.31
CA GLU A 45 -24.32 6.72 -1.33
C GLU A 45 -23.67 8.10 -1.49
N SER A 46 -22.39 8.22 -1.17
CA SER A 46 -21.64 9.48 -1.28
C SER A 46 -20.15 9.19 -1.51
N PRO A 47 -19.77 8.61 -2.67
CA PRO A 47 -18.38 8.29 -2.97
C PRO A 47 -17.50 9.53 -3.00
N LEU A 48 -16.21 9.34 -2.70
CA LEU A 48 -15.24 10.42 -2.57
C LEU A 48 -14.58 10.70 -3.92
N SER A 49 -14.18 9.65 -4.63
CA SER A 49 -13.52 9.78 -5.92
C SER A 49 -14.49 10.13 -7.04
N ASP A 50 -14.03 10.97 -7.96
CA ASP A 50 -14.79 11.39 -9.12
C ASP A 50 -15.15 10.18 -10.01
N ALA A 51 -14.23 9.22 -10.14
CA ALA A 51 -14.46 8.00 -10.92
C ALA A 51 -15.58 7.13 -10.36
N ILE A 52 -15.60 6.90 -9.04
CA ILE A 52 -16.67 6.09 -8.42
C ILE A 52 -17.99 6.86 -8.41
N ARG A 53 -17.97 8.19 -8.21
CA ARG A 53 -19.17 9.02 -8.28
C ARG A 53 -19.83 8.96 -9.67
N ASP A 54 -19.03 9.02 -10.73
CA ASP A 54 -19.54 8.91 -12.10
C ASP A 54 -20.04 7.49 -12.42
N ALA A 55 -19.37 6.46 -11.89
CA ALA A 55 -19.85 5.08 -12.01
C ALA A 55 -21.21 4.87 -11.32
N VAL A 56 -21.41 5.49 -10.14
CA VAL A 56 -22.68 5.50 -9.41
C VAL A 56 -23.74 6.31 -10.15
N GLU A 57 -23.40 7.46 -10.74
CA GLU A 57 -24.35 8.23 -11.56
C GLU A 57 -24.82 7.43 -12.78
N CYS A 58 -23.93 6.65 -13.39
CA CYS A 58 -24.20 5.79 -14.53
C CYS A 58 -25.01 4.53 -14.17
N GLY A 59 -24.62 3.79 -13.13
CA GLY A 59 -25.10 2.43 -12.83
C GLY A 59 -25.91 2.27 -11.54
N GLY A 60 -26.01 3.33 -10.74
CA GLY A 60 -26.58 3.31 -9.39
C GLY A 60 -25.62 2.74 -8.34
N THR A 61 -26.08 2.69 -7.09
CA THR A 61 -25.26 2.25 -5.94
C THR A 61 -25.21 0.73 -5.75
N GLN A 62 -26.20 0.00 -6.28
CA GLN A 62 -26.33 -1.45 -6.09
C GLN A 62 -25.10 -2.28 -6.51
N PRO A 63 -24.42 -1.99 -7.63
CA PRO A 63 -23.19 -2.69 -7.99
C PRO A 63 -22.11 -2.63 -6.91
N LEU A 64 -22.01 -1.53 -6.17
CA LEU A 64 -21.03 -1.39 -5.07
C LEU A 64 -21.47 -2.15 -3.81
N TYR A 65 -22.75 -2.22 -3.48
CA TYR A 65 -23.20 -3.10 -2.39
C TYR A 65 -22.94 -4.58 -2.70
N ASP A 66 -22.98 -4.92 -3.98
CA ASP A 66 -22.72 -6.25 -4.51
C ASP A 66 -21.30 -6.33 -5.09
N TRP A 67 -20.32 -5.61 -4.52
CA TRP A 67 -18.93 -5.55 -4.98
C TRP A 67 -18.27 -6.92 -5.17
N HIS A 68 -18.77 -7.91 -4.43
CA HIS A 68 -18.32 -9.30 -4.37
C HIS A 68 -18.99 -10.21 -5.43
N GLU A 69 -19.85 -9.66 -6.29
CA GLU A 69 -20.69 -10.36 -7.29
C GLU A 69 -20.41 -9.94 -8.74
N VAL A 70 -19.21 -9.47 -9.07
CA VAL A 70 -18.83 -9.31 -10.49
C VAL A 70 -18.63 -10.71 -11.09
N VAL A 71 -19.71 -11.30 -11.62
CA VAL A 71 -19.77 -12.72 -12.00
C VAL A 71 -20.16 -12.95 -13.45
N ASN A 72 -19.66 -14.08 -13.96
CA ASN A 72 -20.06 -14.69 -15.23
C ASN A 72 -19.95 -16.23 -15.11
N PHE A 73 -20.64 -16.99 -15.96
CA PHE A 73 -20.84 -18.43 -15.76
C PHE A 73 -20.32 -19.26 -16.94
N PHE A 74 -19.48 -20.25 -16.63
CA PHE A 74 -18.90 -21.21 -17.58
C PHE A 74 -19.25 -22.65 -17.19
N PRO A 75 -20.54 -23.06 -17.34
CA PRO A 75 -20.96 -24.42 -17.01
C PRO A 75 -20.17 -25.45 -17.80
N GLY A 76 -19.64 -26.46 -17.13
CA GLY A 76 -18.79 -27.43 -17.81
C GLY A 76 -18.07 -28.39 -16.88
N THR A 77 -16.98 -28.93 -17.41
CA THR A 77 -16.07 -29.78 -16.64
C THR A 77 -15.01 -28.94 -15.95
N ALA A 78 -14.46 -29.45 -14.84
CA ALA A 78 -13.34 -28.81 -14.18
C ALA A 78 -12.13 -28.60 -15.11
N ASP A 79 -11.90 -29.50 -16.08
CA ASP A 79 -10.81 -29.35 -17.05
C ASP A 79 -11.03 -28.16 -17.99
N TYR A 80 -12.26 -27.97 -18.47
CA TYR A 80 -12.62 -26.78 -19.24
C TYR A 80 -12.50 -25.50 -18.41
N GLN A 81 -12.96 -25.54 -17.16
CA GLN A 81 -12.94 -24.38 -16.26
C GLN A 81 -11.53 -23.93 -15.88
N ARG A 82 -10.55 -24.82 -15.88
CA ARG A 82 -9.13 -24.43 -15.70
C ARG A 82 -8.56 -23.66 -16.88
N THR A 83 -9.18 -23.77 -18.06
CA THR A 83 -8.65 -23.22 -19.32
C THR A 83 -9.71 -22.45 -20.09
N VAL A 84 -10.63 -21.77 -19.40
CA VAL A 84 -11.66 -20.97 -20.07
C VAL A 84 -10.98 -19.96 -20.99
N PRO A 85 -11.34 -19.89 -22.29
CA PRO A 85 -10.82 -18.91 -23.20
C PRO A 85 -11.58 -17.59 -23.01
N TYR A 86 -11.35 -16.91 -21.88
CA TYR A 86 -12.06 -15.68 -21.49
C TYR A 86 -12.17 -14.63 -22.60
N PRO A 87 -11.14 -14.38 -23.45
CA PRO A 87 -11.27 -13.44 -24.58
C PRO A 87 -12.40 -13.74 -25.58
N GLN A 88 -12.92 -14.96 -25.61
CA GLN A 88 -14.05 -15.33 -26.49
C GLN A 88 -15.42 -14.96 -25.90
N TYR A 89 -15.48 -14.71 -24.60
CA TYR A 89 -16.72 -14.54 -23.84
C TYR A 89 -16.82 -13.18 -23.17
N ILE A 90 -15.69 -12.52 -22.92
CA ILE A 90 -15.62 -11.19 -22.33
C ILE A 90 -15.01 -10.29 -23.41
N PRO A 91 -15.81 -9.47 -24.11
CA PRO A 91 -15.29 -8.58 -25.14
C PRO A 91 -14.31 -7.54 -24.59
N ASP A 92 -13.49 -6.94 -25.45
CA ASP A 92 -12.73 -5.75 -25.10
C ASP A 92 -13.68 -4.63 -24.63
N GLY A 93 -13.21 -3.82 -23.68
CA GLY A 93 -14.02 -2.81 -22.99
C GLY A 93 -15.05 -3.40 -22.02
N ARG A 94 -14.99 -4.70 -21.71
CA ARG A 94 -15.92 -5.38 -20.77
C ARG A 94 -15.21 -6.18 -19.68
N LEU A 95 -13.90 -6.02 -19.54
CA LEU A 95 -13.10 -6.79 -18.60
C LEU A 95 -13.46 -6.45 -17.15
N ALA A 96 -13.55 -5.17 -16.80
CA ALA A 96 -13.83 -4.72 -15.42
C ALA A 96 -15.23 -5.13 -14.95
N SER A 97 -16.21 -5.21 -15.86
CA SER A 97 -17.53 -5.73 -15.58
C SER A 97 -17.67 -7.26 -15.66
N GLY A 98 -16.65 -7.98 -16.17
CA GLY A 98 -16.77 -9.42 -16.45
C GLY A 98 -17.85 -9.73 -17.50
N ASP A 99 -18.11 -8.79 -18.41
CA ASP A 99 -19.26 -8.77 -19.33
C ASP A 99 -20.64 -8.86 -18.65
N ASN A 100 -20.74 -8.33 -17.43
CA ASN A 100 -21.99 -8.25 -16.68
C ASN A 100 -22.56 -6.83 -16.73
N ASP A 101 -23.73 -6.66 -17.35
CA ASP A 101 -24.38 -5.35 -17.55
C ASP A 101 -24.60 -4.56 -16.25
N LYS A 102 -24.76 -5.24 -15.10
CA LYS A 102 -24.86 -4.59 -13.79
C LYS A 102 -23.63 -3.73 -13.46
N TYR A 103 -22.46 -4.13 -13.95
CA TYR A 103 -21.19 -3.49 -13.66
C TYR A 103 -20.62 -2.71 -14.86
N ALA A 104 -21.40 -2.52 -15.94
CA ALA A 104 -20.93 -1.90 -17.18
C ALA A 104 -20.28 -0.52 -17.00
N CYS A 105 -20.73 0.26 -16.01
CA CYS A 105 -20.17 1.59 -15.75
C CYS A 105 -18.75 1.56 -15.16
N PHE A 106 -18.30 0.42 -14.62
CA PHE A 106 -16.93 0.24 -14.15
C PHE A 106 -15.94 -0.05 -15.29
N ASP A 107 -16.44 -0.25 -16.51
CA ASP A 107 -15.62 -0.35 -17.73
C ASP A 107 -15.21 1.04 -18.28
N ALA A 108 -15.62 2.14 -17.65
CA ALA A 108 -15.33 3.48 -18.15
C ALA A 108 -13.82 3.74 -18.30
N VAL A 109 -13.44 4.29 -19.44
CA VAL A 109 -12.06 4.66 -19.77
C VAL A 109 -11.71 5.96 -19.06
N ARG A 110 -10.85 5.86 -18.06
CA ARG A 110 -10.48 6.97 -17.17
C ARG A 110 -9.08 6.78 -16.61
N SER A 111 -8.36 7.88 -16.44
CA SER A 111 -7.04 7.94 -15.81
C SER A 111 -7.06 8.22 -14.31
N ASP A 112 -8.22 8.47 -13.72
CA ASP A 112 -8.42 8.87 -12.33
C ASP A 112 -9.20 7.82 -11.51
N TRP A 113 -9.25 6.57 -11.98
CA TRP A 113 -9.68 5.47 -11.10
C TRP A 113 -8.75 5.40 -9.87
N PRO A 114 -9.28 5.26 -8.64
CA PRO A 114 -8.46 5.06 -7.45
C PRO A 114 -7.52 3.87 -7.64
N ALA A 115 -6.23 4.08 -7.38
CA ALA A 115 -5.20 3.10 -7.67
C ALA A 115 -4.34 2.77 -6.45
N THR A 116 -3.84 1.53 -6.40
CA THR A 116 -2.90 1.08 -5.37
C THR A 116 -1.47 1.26 -5.89
N MET A 117 -0.60 1.93 -5.13
CA MET A 117 0.83 1.98 -5.42
C MET A 117 1.44 0.58 -5.25
N MET A 118 2.27 0.16 -6.21
CA MET A 118 2.87 -1.16 -6.26
C MET A 118 4.31 -1.10 -6.74
N ASN A 119 5.10 -2.09 -6.34
CA ASN A 119 6.45 -2.32 -6.86
C ASN A 119 6.47 -3.52 -7.80
N SER A 120 7.35 -3.48 -8.80
CA SER A 120 7.67 -4.64 -9.64
C SER A 120 8.33 -5.75 -8.80
N GLY A 121 8.28 -7.00 -9.29
CA GLY A 121 8.92 -8.15 -8.65
C GLY A 121 7.96 -9.06 -7.87
N PRO A 122 8.49 -9.92 -6.98
CA PRO A 122 7.67 -10.85 -6.20
C PRO A 122 6.63 -10.11 -5.36
N THR A 123 5.37 -10.52 -5.47
CA THR A 123 4.26 -9.89 -4.76
C THR A 123 3.24 -10.93 -4.35
N GLN A 124 2.66 -10.76 -3.16
CA GLN A 124 1.53 -11.53 -2.70
C GLN A 124 0.25 -10.71 -2.84
N LEU A 125 -0.61 -11.12 -3.77
CA LEU A 125 -1.92 -10.53 -3.95
C LEU A 125 -2.91 -11.15 -2.96
N VAL A 126 -3.93 -10.40 -2.58
CA VAL A 126 -4.98 -10.87 -1.67
C VAL A 126 -6.33 -10.82 -2.35
N TRP A 127 -7.00 -11.96 -2.42
CA TRP A 127 -8.42 -12.03 -2.75
C TRP A 127 -9.23 -12.23 -1.47
N THR A 128 -10.04 -11.24 -1.11
CA THR A 128 -10.94 -11.30 0.05
C THR A 128 -12.23 -12.01 -0.35
N ALA A 129 -12.49 -13.18 0.25
CA ALA A 129 -13.66 -13.98 -0.02
C ALA A 129 -14.68 -13.87 1.12
N SER A 130 -15.83 -13.24 0.88
CA SER A 130 -16.94 -13.29 1.85
C SER A 130 -17.53 -14.70 1.96
N THR A 131 -17.32 -15.55 0.96
CA THR A 131 -17.58 -16.99 1.04
C THR A 131 -16.52 -17.77 0.25
N VAL A 132 -15.79 -18.65 0.94
CA VAL A 132 -14.74 -19.51 0.39
C VAL A 132 -15.29 -20.64 -0.50
N HIS A 133 -14.68 -20.88 -1.67
CA HIS A 133 -14.99 -22.01 -2.57
C HIS A 133 -13.76 -22.78 -3.04
N ASN A 134 -13.82 -24.10 -2.85
CA ASN A 134 -12.84 -25.06 -3.37
C ASN A 134 -13.54 -26.33 -3.89
N PRO A 135 -13.03 -26.98 -4.95
CA PRO A 135 -11.85 -26.58 -5.72
C PRO A 135 -12.10 -25.37 -6.63
N SER A 136 -11.09 -24.52 -6.80
CA SER A 136 -11.11 -23.33 -7.66
C SER A 136 -9.72 -23.09 -8.26
N VAL A 137 -9.62 -22.17 -9.22
CA VAL A 137 -8.33 -21.67 -9.75
C VAL A 137 -8.36 -20.14 -9.87
N PHE A 138 -7.19 -19.53 -9.70
CA PHE A 138 -6.96 -18.12 -9.97
C PHE A 138 -6.13 -17.97 -11.25
N ARG A 139 -6.46 -16.94 -12.03
CA ARG A 139 -5.64 -16.47 -13.16
C ARG A 139 -5.53 -14.96 -13.04
N VAL A 140 -4.33 -14.44 -13.28
CA VAL A 140 -4.00 -13.03 -13.07
C VAL A 140 -3.38 -12.49 -14.36
N TRP A 141 -3.76 -11.27 -14.71
CA TRP A 141 -3.20 -10.50 -15.81
C TRP A 141 -2.75 -9.13 -15.32
N LEU A 142 -1.79 -8.55 -16.01
CA LEU A 142 -1.41 -7.16 -15.89
C LEU A 142 -1.38 -6.54 -17.27
N THR A 143 -1.79 -5.28 -17.39
CA THR A 143 -1.67 -4.55 -18.65
C THR A 143 -0.24 -4.53 -19.18
N THR A 144 -0.07 -4.49 -20.50
CA THR A 144 1.24 -4.33 -21.14
C THR A 144 1.85 -2.96 -20.79
N ASP A 145 3.17 -2.86 -20.99
CA ASP A 145 3.95 -1.64 -20.71
C ASP A 145 3.49 -0.43 -21.57
N ASP A 146 3.01 -0.69 -22.78
CA ASP A 146 2.50 0.30 -23.73
C ASP A 146 1.00 0.63 -23.56
N TRP A 147 0.33 0.07 -22.54
CA TRP A 147 -1.06 0.40 -22.25
C TRP A 147 -1.16 1.73 -21.51
N THR A 148 -2.16 2.54 -21.87
CA THR A 148 -2.44 3.84 -21.26
C THR A 148 -3.89 3.93 -20.81
N ALA A 149 -4.15 4.69 -19.75
CA ALA A 149 -5.48 4.77 -19.12
C ALA A 149 -6.56 5.52 -19.93
N ASP A 150 -6.19 6.08 -21.08
CA ASP A 150 -7.10 6.62 -22.10
C ASP A 150 -7.56 5.55 -23.13
N THR A 151 -7.14 4.29 -22.94
CA THR A 151 -7.52 3.14 -23.76
C THR A 151 -8.40 2.19 -22.96
N GLU A 152 -9.43 1.63 -23.60
CA GLU A 152 -10.25 0.59 -22.96
C GLU A 152 -9.41 -0.66 -22.63
N LEU A 153 -9.72 -1.32 -21.51
CA LEU A 153 -9.10 -2.60 -21.20
C LEU A 153 -9.43 -3.59 -22.30
N ASN A 154 -8.40 -4.22 -22.86
CA ASN A 154 -8.52 -5.14 -23.99
C ASN A 154 -7.56 -6.31 -23.80
N TRP A 155 -7.90 -7.47 -24.36
CA TRP A 155 -7.13 -8.69 -24.16
C TRP A 155 -5.78 -8.68 -24.87
N ASP A 156 -5.64 -7.91 -25.96
CA ASP A 156 -4.37 -7.79 -26.69
C ASP A 156 -3.28 -7.07 -25.88
N GLN A 157 -3.68 -6.20 -24.94
CA GLN A 157 -2.80 -5.50 -24.01
C GLN A 157 -2.86 -6.08 -22.58
N MET A 158 -3.22 -7.35 -22.43
CA MET A 158 -3.19 -8.07 -21.14
C MET A 158 -2.17 -9.20 -21.17
N VAL A 159 -1.20 -9.16 -20.26
CA VAL A 159 -0.20 -10.23 -20.07
C VAL A 159 -0.63 -11.11 -18.92
N GLU A 160 -0.89 -12.39 -19.19
CA GLU A 160 -1.17 -13.38 -18.14
C GLU A 160 0.10 -13.65 -17.33
N LEU A 161 -0.02 -13.56 -16.00
CA LEU A 161 1.05 -13.82 -15.05
C LEU A 161 1.03 -15.27 -14.58
N GLU A 162 2.20 -15.80 -14.24
CA GLU A 162 2.30 -17.10 -13.58
C GLU A 162 1.86 -16.98 -12.12
N VAL A 163 0.75 -17.65 -11.77
CA VAL A 163 0.36 -17.85 -10.36
C VAL A 163 1.20 -18.99 -9.79
N LYS A 164 2.14 -18.64 -8.90
CA LYS A 164 3.11 -19.59 -8.34
C LYS A 164 2.49 -20.44 -7.24
N ASN A 165 1.71 -19.82 -6.38
CA ASN A 165 1.14 -20.45 -5.20
C ASN A 165 -0.14 -19.73 -4.78
N VAL A 166 -1.07 -20.49 -4.20
CA VAL A 166 -2.31 -19.95 -3.62
C VAL A 166 -2.54 -20.61 -2.27
N VAL A 167 -2.60 -19.81 -1.22
CA VAL A 167 -2.86 -20.27 0.16
C VAL A 167 -4.11 -19.59 0.67
N LEU A 168 -5.04 -20.37 1.24
CA LEU A 168 -6.19 -19.83 1.95
C LEU A 168 -5.82 -19.67 3.42
N VAL A 169 -5.84 -18.44 3.91
CA VAL A 169 -5.73 -18.10 5.34
C VAL A 169 -7.05 -17.44 5.75
N ASP A 170 -7.76 -18.07 6.68
CA ASP A 170 -9.12 -17.68 7.08
C ASP A 170 -10.08 -17.53 5.88
N SER A 171 -10.40 -16.30 5.49
CA SER A 171 -11.31 -15.95 4.39
C SER A 171 -10.59 -15.27 3.22
N GLU A 172 -9.27 -15.36 3.16
CA GLU A 172 -8.44 -14.67 2.17
C GLU A 172 -7.55 -15.64 1.41
N TYR A 173 -7.56 -15.53 0.09
CA TYR A 173 -6.59 -16.24 -0.74
C TYR A 173 -5.38 -15.35 -0.98
N LEU A 174 -4.24 -15.80 -0.49
CA LEU A 174 -2.92 -15.24 -0.73
C LEU A 174 -2.37 -15.85 -2.02
N ILE A 175 -2.11 -15.01 -3.02
CA ILE A 175 -1.78 -15.42 -4.39
C ILE A 175 -0.38 -14.88 -4.72
N ASP A 176 0.60 -15.76 -4.75
CA ASP A 176 1.98 -15.37 -5.04
C ASP A 176 2.20 -15.27 -6.56
N VAL A 177 2.64 -14.10 -7.02
CA VAL A 177 2.98 -13.79 -8.42
C VAL A 177 4.32 -13.05 -8.50
N ASP A 178 4.88 -12.94 -9.71
CA ASP A 178 5.89 -11.92 -10.01
C ASP A 178 5.27 -10.86 -10.92
N LEU A 179 5.26 -9.61 -10.47
CA LEU A 179 4.87 -8.48 -11.29
C LEU A 179 6.05 -8.12 -12.22
N PRO A 180 5.84 -8.06 -13.54
CA PRO A 180 6.91 -7.64 -14.46
C PRO A 180 7.23 -6.16 -14.26
N GLU A 181 8.41 -5.75 -14.71
CA GLU A 181 8.78 -4.33 -14.71
C GLU A 181 7.73 -3.48 -15.42
N ARG A 182 7.27 -2.44 -14.72
CA ARG A 182 6.29 -1.45 -15.16
C ARG A 182 6.60 -0.10 -14.52
N SER A 183 6.10 0.96 -15.13
CA SER A 183 6.14 2.32 -14.60
C SER A 183 4.82 3.02 -14.87
N GLY A 184 4.35 3.83 -13.93
CA GLY A 184 3.10 4.56 -14.07
C GLY A 184 1.87 3.66 -13.95
N ARG A 185 0.75 4.12 -14.52
CA ARG A 185 -0.58 3.55 -14.28
C ARG A 185 -0.87 2.30 -15.12
N HIS A 186 -1.32 1.25 -14.44
CA HIS A 186 -1.69 -0.03 -15.01
C HIS A 186 -2.96 -0.60 -14.38
N VAL A 187 -3.46 -1.71 -14.93
CA VAL A 187 -4.57 -2.46 -14.33
C VAL A 187 -4.17 -3.92 -14.13
N LEU A 188 -4.26 -4.38 -12.89
CA LEU A 188 -4.18 -5.79 -12.52
C LEU A 188 -5.58 -6.40 -12.61
N TYR A 189 -5.70 -7.47 -13.38
CA TYR A 189 -6.97 -8.16 -13.61
C TYR A 189 -6.90 -9.58 -13.08
N CYS A 190 -7.80 -9.95 -12.17
CA CYS A 190 -7.80 -11.26 -11.53
C CYS A 190 -9.15 -11.96 -11.74
N ILE A 191 -9.09 -13.25 -12.09
CA ILE A 191 -10.26 -14.10 -12.23
C ILE A 191 -10.16 -15.27 -11.26
N TRP A 192 -11.18 -15.42 -10.42
CA TRP A 192 -11.39 -16.58 -9.56
C TRP A 192 -12.45 -17.51 -10.15
N GLN A 193 -12.06 -18.68 -10.65
CA GLN A 193 -12.94 -19.60 -11.33
C GLN A 193 -13.24 -20.83 -10.46
N ARG A 194 -14.52 -21.05 -10.14
CA ARG A 194 -14.95 -22.27 -9.45
C ARG A 194 -14.87 -23.48 -10.38
N LEU A 195 -14.45 -24.62 -9.81
CA LEU A 195 -14.36 -25.90 -10.51
C LEU A 195 -15.51 -26.82 -10.11
N ASP A 196 -16.72 -26.50 -10.59
CA ASP A 196 -17.95 -27.25 -10.33
C ASP A 196 -18.91 -27.18 -11.54
N PRO A 197 -20.01 -27.96 -11.57
CA PRO A 197 -20.91 -27.96 -12.73
C PRO A 197 -21.57 -26.61 -13.08
N VAL A 198 -21.65 -25.67 -12.15
CA VAL A 198 -22.17 -24.30 -12.38
C VAL A 198 -21.12 -23.46 -13.08
N GLY A 199 -19.86 -23.57 -12.66
CA GLY A 199 -18.73 -22.87 -13.30
C GLY A 199 -18.78 -21.36 -13.16
N GLU A 200 -19.29 -20.86 -12.04
CA GLU A 200 -19.27 -19.44 -11.73
C GLU A 200 -17.83 -18.93 -11.58
N GLY A 201 -17.51 -17.85 -12.28
CA GLY A 201 -16.26 -17.12 -12.20
C GLY A 201 -16.50 -15.71 -11.66
N PHE A 202 -15.54 -15.20 -10.90
CA PHE A 202 -15.53 -13.84 -10.33
C PHE A 202 -14.42 -13.03 -10.98
N TYR A 203 -14.71 -11.77 -11.26
CA TYR A 203 -13.85 -10.87 -12.04
C TYR A 203 -13.48 -9.66 -11.22
N SER A 204 -12.23 -9.24 -11.30
CA SER A 204 -11.74 -8.13 -10.50
C SER A 204 -10.71 -7.34 -11.27
N ALA A 205 -10.96 -6.04 -11.43
CA ALA A 205 -10.00 -5.08 -11.96
C ALA A 205 -9.54 -4.17 -10.81
N SER A 206 -8.24 -4.10 -10.61
CA SER A 206 -7.58 -3.23 -9.64
C SER A 206 -6.64 -2.29 -10.39
N ASP A 207 -6.88 -0.98 -10.29
CA ASP A 207 -5.98 0.02 -10.83
C ASP A 207 -4.75 0.11 -9.93
N VAL A 208 -3.57 0.18 -10.54
CA VAL A 208 -2.28 0.21 -9.84
C VAL A 208 -1.36 1.23 -10.48
N ILE A 209 -0.36 1.68 -9.71
CA ILE A 209 0.69 2.58 -10.19
C ILE A 209 2.03 1.99 -9.77
N PHE A 210 2.97 1.90 -10.70
CA PHE A 210 4.32 1.40 -10.44
C PHE A 210 5.36 2.53 -10.44
N GLY A 211 6.28 2.47 -9.47
CA GLY A 211 7.39 3.40 -9.30
C GLY A 211 7.06 4.66 -8.47
N GLU A 212 8.10 5.22 -7.85
CA GLU A 212 8.23 6.62 -7.44
C GLU A 212 9.24 7.27 -8.41
N ASP A 213 9.18 8.58 -8.66
CA ASP A 213 10.24 9.29 -9.41
C ASP A 213 11.48 9.40 -8.52
N ASP A 214 12.38 8.43 -8.60
CA ASP A 214 13.72 8.52 -8.03
C ASP A 214 14.54 9.49 -8.87
N GLY A 215 14.38 10.79 -8.57
CA GLY A 215 15.11 11.93 -9.14
C GLY A 215 16.63 11.92 -8.90
N ASN A 216 17.25 10.75 -8.82
CA ASN A 216 18.69 10.56 -8.79
C ASN A 216 19.11 9.56 -9.88
N ASP A 217 18.90 9.93 -11.15
CA ASP A 217 19.77 9.43 -12.21
C ASP A 217 21.11 10.14 -12.05
N ASP A 218 22.00 9.55 -11.23
CA ASP A 218 23.44 9.76 -11.34
C ASP A 218 23.89 9.19 -12.69
N GLY A 219 23.50 9.90 -13.74
CA GLY A 219 23.87 9.70 -15.11
C GLY A 219 25.38 9.78 -15.19
N ASN A 220 25.99 8.61 -15.34
CA ASN A 220 27.35 8.43 -15.78
C ASN A 220 27.57 9.13 -17.14
N ASP A 221 27.91 10.43 -17.12
CA ASP A 221 28.29 11.19 -18.32
C ASP A 221 29.81 11.13 -18.55
N ASP A 222 30.25 10.02 -19.12
CA ASP A 222 31.49 9.95 -19.88
C ASP A 222 31.26 10.64 -21.24
N GLY A 223 31.55 11.95 -21.33
CA GLY A 223 31.14 12.73 -22.50
C GLY A 223 31.89 14.03 -22.78
N ASN A 224 33.22 14.00 -22.80
CA ASN A 224 34.11 15.05 -23.31
C ASN A 224 33.58 15.86 -24.54
N ASP A 225 33.37 17.17 -24.39
CA ASP A 225 33.58 18.14 -25.48
C ASP A 225 34.09 19.51 -24.97
N ASP A 226 35.17 19.97 -25.60
CA ASP A 226 35.85 21.24 -25.38
C ASP A 226 35.12 22.38 -26.11
N GLY A 227 34.89 23.52 -25.45
CA GLY A 227 34.44 24.71 -26.15
C GLY A 227 34.23 25.96 -25.28
N ASP A 228 35.28 26.77 -25.14
CA ASP A 228 35.24 28.19 -24.78
C ASP A 228 34.19 28.96 -25.61
N ASP A 229 33.25 29.69 -24.99
CA ASP A 229 32.98 31.08 -25.38
C ASP A 229 32.34 31.92 -24.27
N ASN A 230 32.84 33.15 -24.13
CA ASN A 230 32.37 34.18 -23.21
C ASN A 230 31.12 34.85 -23.81
N GLY A 231 29.95 34.62 -23.19
CA GLY A 231 28.70 35.30 -23.55
C GLY A 231 27.95 35.76 -22.30
N ASN A 232 28.07 37.05 -21.98
CA ASN A 232 27.22 37.73 -21.01
C ASN A 232 25.90 38.07 -21.73
N ASP A 233 24.82 37.35 -21.44
CA ASP A 233 23.45 37.72 -21.88
C ASP A 233 22.47 37.52 -20.73
N ASP A 234 21.75 38.59 -20.39
CA ASP A 234 20.63 38.59 -19.46
C ASP A 234 19.44 37.89 -20.14
N GLY A 235 18.99 36.74 -19.63
CA GLY A 235 17.80 36.07 -20.13
C GLY A 235 17.33 34.94 -19.23
N ASP A 236 16.10 35.08 -18.72
CA ASP A 236 15.15 34.06 -18.26
C ASP A 236 15.72 32.70 -17.83
N ASP A 237 15.79 32.47 -16.52
CA ASP A 237 15.88 31.11 -15.99
C ASP A 237 14.46 30.59 -15.69
N ASN A 238 13.88 30.02 -16.74
CA ASN A 238 12.75 29.09 -16.67
C ASN A 238 13.34 27.72 -16.33
N GLY A 239 13.68 27.50 -15.06
CA GLY A 239 13.88 26.16 -14.50
C GLY A 239 12.52 25.58 -14.14
N ASN A 240 11.78 25.14 -15.15
CA ASN A 240 10.71 24.16 -14.94
C ASN A 240 11.44 22.82 -14.80
N ASP A 241 11.89 22.53 -13.57
CA ASP A 241 11.92 21.13 -13.15
C ASP A 241 10.50 20.66 -13.38
N ASP A 242 10.34 19.79 -14.38
CA ASP A 242 9.16 18.96 -14.46
C ASP A 242 9.26 18.02 -13.25
N ASP A 243 8.91 18.55 -12.06
CA ASP A 243 8.56 17.78 -10.88
C ASP A 243 7.48 16.82 -11.37
N VAL A 244 7.87 15.58 -11.69
CA VAL A 244 6.90 14.50 -11.73
C VAL A 244 6.35 14.47 -10.32
N PRO A 245 5.04 14.70 -10.11
CA PRO A 245 4.50 14.60 -8.77
C PRO A 245 4.87 13.22 -8.23
N SER A 246 5.63 13.20 -7.14
CA SER A 246 5.88 11.98 -6.39
C SER A 246 4.52 11.46 -5.92
N GLU A 247 3.98 10.48 -6.66
CA GLU A 247 2.76 9.77 -6.31
C GLU A 247 3.19 8.56 -5.48
N GLY A 248 2.83 8.51 -4.21
CA GLY A 248 3.32 7.48 -3.30
C GLY A 248 2.76 7.61 -1.89
N PRO A 249 2.77 6.53 -1.09
CA PRO A 249 2.51 6.63 0.33
C PRO A 249 3.52 7.55 1.00
N ASP A 250 3.03 8.67 1.54
CA ASP A 250 3.84 9.84 1.88
C ASP A 250 4.76 9.63 3.10
N SER A 251 4.19 9.47 4.28
CA SER A 251 4.98 9.48 5.51
C SER A 251 4.25 8.82 6.66
N ALA A 252 5.03 8.43 7.67
CA ALA A 252 4.50 8.05 8.97
C ALA A 252 5.20 8.85 10.05
N SER A 253 4.46 9.26 11.08
CA SER A 253 5.02 9.98 12.22
C SER A 253 4.59 9.37 13.55
N ILE A 254 5.46 9.39 14.55
CA ILE A 254 5.19 8.88 15.88
C ILE A 254 5.24 9.98 16.93
N SER A 255 4.35 9.88 17.92
CA SER A 255 4.30 10.79 19.07
C SER A 255 4.07 10.06 20.38
N LEU A 256 4.66 10.60 21.46
CA LEU A 256 4.41 10.15 22.82
C LEU A 256 3.10 10.73 23.35
N VAL A 257 2.18 9.87 23.76
CA VAL A 257 0.92 10.28 24.39
C VAL A 257 1.07 10.34 25.91
N SER A 258 1.65 9.29 26.53
CA SER A 258 1.95 9.26 27.96
C SER A 258 2.97 8.18 28.30
N GLN A 259 3.62 8.27 29.48
CA GLN A 259 4.63 7.31 29.91
C GLN A 259 4.48 6.97 31.40
N TRP A 260 4.75 5.73 31.76
CA TRP A 260 4.83 5.23 33.13
C TRP A 260 6.00 4.23 33.28
N ASP A 261 6.18 3.69 34.48
CA ASP A 261 7.32 2.82 34.78
C ASP A 261 7.34 1.58 33.87
N GLY A 262 8.31 1.54 32.95
CA GLY A 262 8.55 0.44 32.01
C GLY A 262 7.60 0.35 30.81
N SER A 263 6.68 1.29 30.61
CA SER A 263 5.82 1.30 29.41
C SER A 263 5.34 2.70 29.06
N TRP A 264 4.85 2.86 27.84
CA TRP A 264 4.34 4.12 27.34
C TRP A 264 3.23 3.90 26.32
N GLN A 265 2.44 4.95 26.14
CA GLN A 265 1.41 5.02 25.11
C GLN A 265 1.92 5.90 23.98
N GLY A 266 1.91 5.36 22.77
CA GLY A 266 2.25 6.05 21.53
C GLY A 266 1.06 6.26 20.62
N ALA A 267 1.24 7.17 19.67
CA ALA A 267 0.37 7.31 18.51
C ALA A 267 1.23 7.41 17.24
N ILE A 268 0.90 6.62 16.23
CA ILE A 268 1.48 6.73 14.88
C ILE A 268 0.42 7.32 13.96
N SER A 269 0.79 8.37 13.22
CA SER A 269 0.02 8.92 12.11
C SER A 269 0.57 8.36 10.81
N VAL A 270 -0.30 7.83 9.95
CA VAL A 270 0.01 7.53 8.54
C VAL A 270 -0.59 8.65 7.72
N ASN A 271 0.24 9.32 6.93
CA ASN A 271 -0.14 10.52 6.19
C ASN A 271 -0.16 10.24 4.69
N ASN A 272 -1.09 10.89 4.01
CA ASN A 272 -1.22 10.87 2.55
C ASN A 272 -1.11 12.31 2.03
N SER A 273 -0.02 12.99 2.34
CA SER A 273 0.17 14.43 2.09
C SER A 273 0.75 14.76 0.72
N PHE A 274 1.24 13.77 -0.02
CA PHE A 274 1.74 13.92 -1.39
C PHE A 274 0.75 13.36 -2.42
N GLY A 275 0.59 14.08 -3.53
CA GLY A 275 -0.26 13.68 -4.64
C GLY A 275 -1.75 14.02 -4.49
N ASP A 276 -2.49 13.79 -5.57
CA ASP A 276 -3.95 13.95 -5.65
C ASP A 276 -4.69 12.61 -5.48
N LEU A 277 -3.98 11.53 -5.11
CA LEU A 277 -4.50 10.19 -5.01
C LEU A 277 -4.77 9.76 -3.57
N ALA A 278 -5.85 9.01 -3.36
CA ALA A 278 -6.15 8.42 -2.07
C ALA A 278 -5.23 7.22 -1.80
N MET A 279 -4.71 7.11 -0.57
CA MET A 279 -4.03 5.91 -0.11
C MET A 279 -5.06 4.85 0.29
N LEU A 280 -4.89 3.62 -0.20
CA LEU A 280 -5.80 2.51 0.03
C LEU A 280 -5.07 1.34 0.69
N ASN A 281 -5.69 0.72 1.70
CA ASN A 281 -5.18 -0.42 2.45
C ASN A 281 -3.74 -0.23 2.94
N TRP A 282 -3.49 0.89 3.61
CA TRP A 282 -2.16 1.21 4.11
C TRP A 282 -1.62 0.09 5.02
N THR A 283 -0.34 -0.23 4.81
CA THR A 283 0.43 -1.23 5.54
C THR A 283 1.75 -0.60 5.94
N LEU A 284 1.92 -0.35 7.23
CA LEU A 284 3.14 0.21 7.77
C LEU A 284 3.97 -0.92 8.38
N GLU A 285 5.22 -1.02 7.97
CA GLU A 285 6.13 -2.05 8.47
C GLU A 285 7.46 -1.44 8.88
N TRP A 286 8.13 -2.05 9.85
CA TRP A 286 9.47 -1.67 10.25
C TRP A 286 10.19 -2.80 10.98
N ASP A 287 11.51 -2.72 10.98
CA ASP A 287 12.39 -3.55 11.80
C ASP A 287 12.77 -2.79 13.08
N GLY A 288 12.97 -3.53 14.17
CA GLY A 288 13.21 -2.95 15.49
C GLY A 288 11.95 -2.28 16.06
N GLY A 289 12.09 -1.08 16.59
CA GLY A 289 10.97 -0.29 17.10
C GLY A 289 10.45 -0.76 18.47
N PRO A 290 9.28 -0.23 18.86
CA PRO A 290 8.72 -0.50 20.18
C PRO A 290 8.16 -1.93 20.33
N ASP A 291 8.34 -2.53 21.50
CA ASP A 291 7.68 -3.79 21.87
C ASP A 291 6.18 -3.54 22.12
N ILE A 292 5.37 -3.62 21.06
CA ILE A 292 3.92 -3.37 21.14
C ILE A 292 3.24 -4.45 22.00
N VAL A 293 2.42 -4.02 22.97
CA VAL A 293 1.62 -4.89 23.86
C VAL A 293 0.15 -4.87 23.48
N SER A 294 -0.35 -3.72 23.03
CA SER A 294 -1.73 -3.57 22.57
C SER A 294 -1.82 -2.43 21.58
N LEU A 295 -2.63 -2.58 20.54
CA LEU A 295 -2.84 -1.57 19.50
C LEU A 295 -4.34 -1.41 19.23
N TRP A 296 -4.77 -0.21 18.86
CA TRP A 296 -6.12 0.09 18.37
C TRP A 296 -6.08 0.94 17.11
N ASN A 297 -7.17 0.86 16.33
CA ASN A 297 -7.33 1.45 15.00
C ASN A 297 -6.40 0.88 13.92
N GLY A 298 -5.82 -0.29 14.15
CA GLY A 298 -5.01 -1.03 13.19
C GLY A 298 -4.92 -2.50 13.58
N LEU A 299 -4.52 -3.33 12.62
CA LEU A 299 -4.29 -4.76 12.80
C LEU A 299 -2.79 -5.01 12.78
N TRP A 300 -2.22 -5.43 13.89
CA TRP A 300 -0.77 -5.60 14.01
C TRP A 300 -0.36 -7.07 14.14
N ASP A 301 0.76 -7.42 13.53
CA ASP A 301 1.43 -8.73 13.67
C ASP A 301 2.96 -8.55 13.68
N THR A 302 3.68 -9.61 14.01
CA THR A 302 5.15 -9.65 13.92
C THR A 302 5.59 -10.88 13.14
N VAL A 303 6.21 -10.66 11.99
CA VAL A 303 6.70 -11.73 11.11
C VAL A 303 8.22 -11.62 11.02
N ASP A 304 8.92 -12.68 11.43
CA ASP A 304 10.40 -12.75 11.42
C ASP A 304 11.12 -11.58 12.11
N GLY A 305 10.47 -10.95 13.09
CA GLY A 305 11.00 -9.80 13.84
C GLY A 305 10.65 -8.43 13.27
N ARG A 306 10.00 -8.38 12.10
CA ARG A 306 9.42 -7.17 11.50
C ARG A 306 8.02 -6.94 12.05
N THR A 307 7.75 -5.72 12.53
CA THR A 307 6.40 -5.33 12.94
C THR A 307 5.62 -4.87 11.72
N ILE A 308 4.39 -5.36 11.57
CA ILE A 308 3.49 -5.04 10.47
C ILE A 308 2.20 -4.50 11.07
N ILE A 309 1.79 -3.30 10.68
CA ILE A 309 0.47 -2.73 10.99
C ILE A 309 -0.29 -2.54 9.68
N ASN A 310 -1.38 -3.27 9.55
CA ASN A 310 -2.35 -3.09 8.48
C ASN A 310 -3.48 -2.16 8.93
N SER A 311 -4.05 -1.46 7.97
CA SER A 311 -5.30 -0.73 8.15
C SER A 311 -6.45 -1.63 8.63
N GLU A 312 -7.38 -1.03 9.36
CA GLU A 312 -8.71 -1.60 9.56
C GLU A 312 -9.59 -1.25 8.35
N SER A 313 -10.59 -2.08 8.06
CA SER A 313 -11.48 -1.85 6.89
C SER A 313 -12.17 -0.48 6.87
N TRP A 314 -12.35 0.17 8.02
CA TRP A 314 -12.99 1.48 8.12
C TRP A 314 -12.02 2.67 8.00
N ASN A 315 -10.71 2.45 8.09
CA ASN A 315 -9.67 3.47 7.92
C ASN A 315 -8.61 3.09 6.87
N ALA A 316 -8.90 2.10 6.03
CA ALA A 316 -8.07 1.70 4.90
C ALA A 316 -7.96 2.79 3.83
N PHE A 317 -8.93 3.69 3.76
CA PHE A 317 -8.95 4.83 2.85
C PHE A 317 -8.42 6.09 3.53
N ILE A 318 -7.39 6.70 2.96
CA ILE A 318 -6.88 8.03 3.34
C ILE A 318 -7.02 8.94 2.12
N GLU A 319 -7.82 10.00 2.23
CA GLU A 319 -7.96 10.98 1.14
C GLU A 319 -6.64 11.71 0.84
N PRO A 320 -6.48 12.34 -0.34
CA PRO A 320 -5.36 13.25 -0.59
C PRO A 320 -5.29 14.35 0.48
N GLY A 321 -4.11 14.57 1.06
CA GLY A 321 -3.89 15.46 2.20
C GLY A 321 -4.42 14.94 3.54
N GLY A 322 -4.96 13.72 3.57
CA GLY A 322 -5.54 13.08 4.74
C GLY A 322 -4.51 12.38 5.63
N SER A 323 -4.95 11.95 6.80
CA SER A 323 -4.17 11.09 7.70
C SER A 323 -5.07 10.21 8.55
N VAL A 324 -4.50 9.11 9.03
CA VAL A 324 -5.13 8.21 10.00
C VAL A 324 -4.17 7.97 11.15
N THR A 325 -4.71 7.78 12.35
CA THR A 325 -3.90 7.59 13.56
C THR A 325 -4.21 6.25 14.22
N VAL A 326 -3.16 5.46 14.42
CA VAL A 326 -3.17 4.29 15.30
C VAL A 326 -2.59 4.64 16.65
N GLY A 327 -3.17 4.09 17.71
CA GLY A 327 -2.63 4.24 19.06
C GLY A 327 -2.24 2.89 19.62
N PHE A 328 -1.20 2.88 20.45
CA PHE A 328 -0.69 1.64 21.01
C PHE A 328 -0.07 1.86 22.40
N ILE A 329 0.10 0.76 23.12
CA ILE A 329 0.91 0.66 24.34
C ILE A 329 2.11 -0.20 24.00
N ALA A 330 3.30 0.27 24.36
CA ALA A 330 4.55 -0.46 24.22
C ALA A 330 5.33 -0.55 25.53
N GLU A 331 6.08 -1.63 25.69
CA GLU A 331 7.06 -1.79 26.76
C GLU A 331 8.39 -1.11 26.40
N GLY A 332 9.19 -0.80 27.43
CA GLY A 332 10.51 -0.20 27.28
C GLY A 332 10.53 1.32 27.42
N ASN A 333 11.56 1.93 26.85
CA ASN A 333 11.82 3.37 26.98
C ASN A 333 11.39 4.11 25.71
N TRP A 334 10.95 5.35 25.90
CA TRP A 334 10.80 6.33 24.82
C TRP A 334 12.08 7.18 24.70
N PRO A 335 12.52 7.55 23.48
CA PRO A 335 11.93 7.19 22.19
C PRO A 335 12.39 5.80 21.69
N PRO A 336 11.57 5.09 20.90
CA PRO A 336 12.00 3.90 20.17
C PRO A 336 12.87 4.27 18.95
N THR A 337 13.60 3.29 18.43
CA THR A 337 14.38 3.39 17.19
C THR A 337 13.73 2.56 16.10
N PHE A 338 13.59 3.09 14.89
CA PHE A 338 13.03 2.37 13.75
C PHE A 338 14.11 2.15 12.69
N SER A 339 14.01 1.04 11.95
CA SER A 339 14.89 0.76 10.81
C SER A 339 14.08 0.08 9.70
N ASN A 340 14.50 0.23 8.44
CA ASN A 340 13.82 -0.36 7.27
C ASN A 340 12.30 -0.10 7.27
N VAL A 341 11.90 1.14 7.57
CA VAL A 341 10.48 1.51 7.63
C VAL A 341 9.93 1.55 6.21
N THR A 342 8.81 0.87 6.00
CA THR A 342 8.11 0.89 4.72
C THR A 342 6.64 1.17 4.91
N LEU A 343 6.06 1.95 4.02
CA LEU A 343 4.62 2.15 3.92
C LEU A 343 4.16 1.64 2.56
N ASN A 344 3.27 0.64 2.56
CA ASN A 344 2.86 -0.13 1.37
C ASN A 344 4.04 -0.69 0.55
N GLY A 345 5.15 -1.03 1.24
CA GLY A 345 6.37 -1.53 0.61
C GLY A 345 7.29 -0.46 0.03
N PHE A 346 6.94 0.82 0.11
CA PHE A 346 7.83 1.94 -0.23
C PHE A 346 8.61 2.37 0.99
N SER A 347 9.92 2.58 0.85
CA SER A 347 10.77 3.04 1.94
C SER A 347 10.41 4.47 2.33
N ILE A 348 10.17 4.70 3.61
CA ILE A 348 9.84 6.02 4.17
C ILE A 348 10.66 6.27 5.44
N GLU A 349 10.73 7.52 5.87
CA GLU A 349 11.22 7.86 7.22
C GLU A 349 10.08 7.82 8.25
N MET A 350 10.40 7.42 9.49
CA MET A 350 9.47 7.50 10.63
C MET A 350 9.72 8.80 11.39
N GLU A 351 8.97 9.84 11.06
CA GLU A 351 9.12 11.15 11.71
C GLU A 351 8.79 11.09 13.21
N GLY A 352 9.49 11.88 14.02
CA GLY A 352 9.20 11.98 15.46
C GLY A 352 9.81 10.88 16.33
N ALA A 353 10.54 9.93 15.72
CA ALA A 353 11.56 9.12 16.37
C ALA A 353 12.95 9.61 15.95
N PRO A 354 14.01 9.33 16.74
CA PRO A 354 15.37 9.47 16.25
C PRO A 354 15.56 8.54 15.04
N ASN A 355 15.90 9.10 13.89
CA ASN A 355 16.21 8.34 12.67
C ASN A 355 17.58 7.64 12.85
N ASP A 356 17.70 6.37 12.42
CA ASP A 356 18.99 5.65 12.40
C ASP A 356 19.87 6.09 11.20
N ASP A 357 19.33 6.88 10.26
CA ASP A 357 20.12 7.63 9.25
C ASP A 357 20.67 8.96 9.80
N GLU A 358 20.22 9.36 10.99
CA GLU A 358 21.03 10.15 11.91
C GLU A 358 21.67 9.18 12.92
N ALA A 359 22.69 8.43 12.46
CA ALA A 359 23.74 7.98 13.36
C ALA A 359 24.02 9.14 14.33
N PRO A 360 24.00 8.95 15.66
CA PRO A 360 23.93 10.05 16.62
C PRO A 360 24.98 11.06 16.21
N ALA A 361 24.54 12.22 15.70
CA ALA A 361 25.40 13.19 15.01
C ALA A 361 26.67 13.24 15.80
N CYS A 362 27.80 12.79 15.24
CA CYS A 362 29.02 12.60 15.99
C CYS A 362 29.40 14.00 16.48
N PRO A 363 29.07 14.43 17.73
CA PRO A 363 28.84 15.85 17.94
C PRO A 363 30.16 16.62 17.81
N GLY A 364 31.28 15.92 18.03
CA GLY A 364 32.62 16.43 17.87
C GLY A 364 33.25 16.25 16.49
N ASP A 365 32.58 15.68 15.48
CA ASP A 365 33.09 15.59 14.10
C ASP A 365 32.66 16.85 13.35
N VAL A 366 33.41 17.92 13.58
CA VAL A 366 33.10 19.26 13.06
C VAL A 366 33.47 19.36 11.57
N ASN A 367 34.33 18.46 11.10
CA ASN A 367 34.86 18.47 9.75
C ASN A 367 34.23 17.42 8.81
N LEU A 368 33.37 16.55 9.36
CA LEU A 368 32.60 15.50 8.69
C LEU A 368 33.49 14.44 8.03
N ASP A 369 34.59 14.05 8.68
CA ASP A 369 35.49 12.99 8.22
C ASP A 369 35.26 11.64 8.91
N GLU A 370 34.12 11.49 9.59
CA GLU A 370 33.68 10.30 10.31
C GLU A 370 34.58 9.96 11.51
N SER A 371 35.33 10.94 12.04
CA SER A 371 36.18 10.78 13.21
C SER A 371 36.22 12.03 14.07
N VAL A 372 36.04 11.88 15.38
CA VAL A 372 36.30 12.96 16.35
C VAL A 372 37.77 12.91 16.75
N ASP A 373 38.57 13.79 16.18
CA ASP A 373 40.00 13.85 16.43
C ASP A 373 40.58 15.26 16.68
N VAL A 374 41.90 15.39 16.56
CA VAL A 374 42.59 16.66 16.84
C VAL A 374 42.25 17.74 15.81
N ASN A 375 41.86 17.35 14.59
CA ASN A 375 41.49 18.25 13.51
C ASN A 375 40.18 18.96 13.85
N ASP A 376 39.21 18.25 14.40
CA ASP A 376 37.96 18.83 14.89
C ASP A 376 38.19 19.74 16.09
N MET A 377 39.05 19.32 17.01
CA MET A 377 39.41 20.14 18.18
C MET A 377 40.04 21.46 17.77
N LEU A 378 40.81 21.47 16.68
CA LEU A 378 41.38 22.71 16.15
C LEU A 378 40.31 23.64 15.56
N LEU A 379 39.23 23.11 14.97
CA LEU A 379 38.11 23.89 14.47
C LEU A 379 37.29 24.51 15.62
N VAL A 380 37.03 23.75 16.69
CA VAL A 380 36.37 24.30 17.90
C VAL A 380 37.21 25.39 18.57
N LEU A 381 38.53 25.21 18.63
CA LEU A 381 39.43 26.23 19.18
C LEU A 381 39.56 27.46 18.27
N ASP A 382 39.43 27.32 16.95
CA ASP A 382 39.42 28.45 16.00
C ASP A 382 38.14 29.28 16.16
N GLY A 383 37.01 28.60 16.40
CA GLY A 383 35.71 29.21 16.66
C GLY A 383 35.53 29.80 18.06
N TRP A 384 36.55 29.75 18.93
CA TRP A 384 36.41 30.07 20.36
C TRP A 384 35.77 31.45 20.61
N ASN A 385 34.75 31.47 21.47
CA ASN A 385 33.96 32.65 21.83
C ASN A 385 33.13 33.24 20.66
N SER A 386 32.95 32.49 19.57
CA SER A 386 31.94 32.81 18.56
C SER A 386 30.54 32.63 19.14
N THR A 387 29.61 33.47 18.68
CA THR A 387 28.17 33.39 18.98
C THR A 387 27.37 33.50 17.68
N ASP A 388 27.99 33.13 16.55
CA ASP A 388 27.35 33.17 15.24
C ASP A 388 26.32 32.02 15.16
N PRO A 389 25.04 32.29 14.83
CA PRO A 389 24.04 31.24 14.73
C PRO A 389 24.43 30.18 13.69
N GLY A 390 24.38 28.90 14.09
CA GLY A 390 24.73 27.78 13.22
C GLY A 390 26.23 27.58 13.02
N ASN A 391 27.08 28.10 13.91
CA ASN A 391 28.51 27.81 13.89
C ASN A 391 28.75 26.32 14.19
N PRO A 392 29.39 25.56 13.29
CA PRO A 392 29.63 24.12 13.49
C PRO A 392 30.57 23.81 14.68
N ALA A 393 31.27 24.82 15.21
CA ALA A 393 32.07 24.69 16.44
C ALA A 393 31.24 24.78 17.75
N ASP A 394 29.96 25.19 17.67
CA ASP A 394 28.99 25.18 18.78
C ASP A 394 28.33 23.80 18.83
N VAL A 395 29.06 22.86 19.42
CA VAL A 395 28.79 21.42 19.42
C VAL A 395 27.65 21.06 20.37
N ASP A 396 27.49 21.80 21.47
CA ASP A 396 26.40 21.57 22.43
C ASP A 396 25.13 22.39 22.14
N GLY A 397 25.22 23.32 21.17
CA GLY A 397 24.10 24.13 20.69
C GLY A 397 23.63 25.19 21.69
N ASP A 398 24.46 25.57 22.66
CA ASP A 398 24.11 26.59 23.67
C ASP A 398 24.23 28.04 23.17
N GLY A 399 24.73 28.22 21.94
CA GLY A 399 24.86 29.50 21.26
C GLY A 399 26.21 30.20 21.49
N VAL A 400 27.17 29.55 22.15
CA VAL A 400 28.53 30.07 22.32
C VAL A 400 29.60 28.97 22.31
N VAL A 401 30.59 29.10 21.45
CA VAL A 401 31.75 28.19 21.44
C VAL A 401 32.62 28.43 22.68
N ALA A 402 32.59 27.50 23.62
CA ALA A 402 33.24 27.59 24.92
C ALA A 402 33.78 26.23 25.39
N VAL A 403 34.09 26.15 26.69
CA VAL A 403 34.68 24.93 27.28
C VAL A 403 33.69 23.77 27.31
N SER A 404 32.38 24.04 27.24
CA SER A 404 31.35 23.00 27.21
C SER A 404 31.38 22.20 25.92
N ASP A 405 31.61 22.84 24.76
CA ASP A 405 31.81 22.17 23.47
C ASP A 405 33.01 21.22 23.49
N VAL A 406 34.13 21.68 24.05
CA VAL A 406 35.34 20.85 24.20
C VAL A 406 35.08 19.61 25.06
N LEU A 407 34.20 19.70 26.06
CA LEU A 407 33.85 18.55 26.88
C LEU A 407 33.02 17.53 26.10
N VAL A 408 32.11 17.98 25.23
CA VAL A 408 31.35 17.10 24.34
C VAL A 408 32.28 16.38 23.35
N MET A 409 33.23 17.10 22.75
CA MET A 409 34.21 16.49 21.84
C MET A 409 35.07 15.41 22.51
N LEU A 410 35.51 15.66 23.75
CA LEU A 410 36.34 14.70 24.49
C LEU A 410 35.56 13.45 24.91
N GLU A 411 34.25 13.57 25.10
CA GLU A 411 33.36 12.43 25.37
C GLU A 411 33.11 11.58 24.12
N ALA A 412 33.11 12.21 22.94
CA ALA A 412 32.90 11.57 21.65
C ALA A 412 34.19 11.13 20.92
N TRP A 413 35.37 11.26 21.54
CA TRP A 413 36.67 11.06 20.88
C TRP A 413 36.85 9.65 20.28
N GLY A 414 37.11 9.57 18.97
CA GLY A 414 37.29 8.31 18.24
C GLY A 414 36.56 8.28 16.91
N SER A 415 36.57 7.11 16.26
CA SER A 415 35.80 6.90 15.02
C SER A 415 34.30 6.92 15.30
N CYS A 416 33.55 7.52 14.38
CA CYS A 416 32.10 7.53 14.40
C CYS A 416 31.54 6.15 13.98
N PRO A 417 30.39 5.71 14.52
CA PRO A 417 29.78 4.42 14.19
C PRO A 417 29.35 4.29 12.73
#